data_AF-A0A366ZT43-F1
#
_entry.id   AF-A0A366ZT43-F1
#
_cell.length_a   1.000
_cell.length_b   1.000
_cell.length_c   1.000
_cell.angle_alpha   90.00
_cell.angle_beta   90.00
_cell.angle_gamma   90.00
#
_symmetry.space_group_name_H-M   'P 1'
#
loop_
_entity.id
_entity.type
_entity.pdbx_description
1 polymer ?
#
loop_
_entity_poly.entity_id
_entity_poly.type
_entity_poly.pdbx_seq_one_letter_code
_entity_poly.pdbx_strand_id
1 'polypeptide(L)'
;MPAAPQEYPGAGASVVTLTATGPRILTITHSGGSNFAVWSVDARGQDIDLLVNEIGSYTGVHPLNFLEGEEAAALKIEADGRWSVTSAPLTSAPSWDGAAPYSTDGSAVVLVTGVAQGLTSVTLTHQGESNFAVWAYGDSRDLLVNEIGSYTGETLLPPGTVVLEVQADGPWSIAKS
;
A
#
# COMPACT_ATOMS: atom_id res chain seq x y z
N MET A 1 8.73 -11.62 -18.99
CA MET A 1 7.38 -11.08 -18.76
C MET A 1 7.18 -10.98 -17.26
N PRO A 2 6.67 -9.85 -16.73
CA PRO A 2 6.26 -9.81 -15.32
C PRO A 2 5.21 -10.90 -15.06
N ALA A 3 5.22 -11.48 -13.86
CA ALA A 3 4.21 -12.47 -13.48
C ALA A 3 2.82 -11.83 -13.53
N ALA A 4 1.81 -12.54 -14.05
CA ALA A 4 0.45 -12.03 -14.07
C ALA A 4 -0.07 -11.77 -12.64
N PRO A 5 -1.01 -10.83 -12.46
CA PRO A 5 -1.74 -10.70 -11.21
C PRO A 5 -2.42 -12.02 -10.83
N GLN A 6 -2.44 -12.31 -9.53
CA GLN A 6 -3.12 -13.47 -8.97
C GLN A 6 -4.26 -13.02 -8.06
N GLU A 7 -5.45 -13.56 -8.28
CA GLU A 7 -6.63 -13.26 -7.48
C GLU A 7 -6.94 -14.39 -6.50
N TYR A 8 -7.34 -14.01 -5.29
CA TYR A 8 -7.75 -14.89 -4.21
C TYR A 8 -9.09 -14.39 -3.66
N PRO A 9 -10.22 -14.98 -4.07
CA PRO A 9 -11.51 -14.69 -3.48
C PRO A 9 -11.74 -15.54 -2.22
N GLY A 10 -12.55 -15.03 -1.29
CA GLY A 10 -12.99 -15.83 -0.14
C GLY A 10 -14.06 -15.14 0.69
N ALA A 11 -14.38 -15.76 1.83
CA ALA A 11 -15.31 -15.23 2.81
C ALA A 11 -14.99 -15.80 4.19
N GLY A 12 -15.29 -15.03 5.24
CA GLY A 12 -14.98 -15.43 6.61
C GLY A 12 -13.47 -15.52 6.86
N ALA A 13 -13.09 -16.11 7.99
CA ALA A 13 -11.69 -16.37 8.30
C ALA A 13 -11.07 -17.42 7.37
N SER A 14 -9.84 -17.18 6.91
CA SER A 14 -9.14 -18.06 5.98
C SER A 14 -7.62 -17.87 6.03
N VAL A 15 -6.88 -18.83 5.48
CA VAL A 15 -5.45 -18.69 5.20
C VAL A 15 -5.24 -18.92 3.70
N VAL A 16 -4.56 -17.98 3.05
CA VAL A 16 -4.31 -17.99 1.61
C VAL A 16 -2.81 -18.11 1.37
N THR A 17 -2.36 -19.24 0.81
CA THR A 17 -0.96 -19.41 0.41
C THR A 17 -0.66 -18.59 -0.86
N LEU A 18 0.40 -17.78 -0.79
CA LEU A 18 0.84 -16.98 -1.92
C LEU A 18 1.73 -17.81 -2.85
N THR A 19 1.50 -17.74 -4.16
CA THR A 19 2.33 -18.52 -5.12
C THR A 19 3.58 -17.78 -5.58
N ALA A 20 3.62 -16.46 -5.39
CA ALA A 20 4.76 -15.63 -5.75
C ALA A 20 5.07 -14.65 -4.62
N THR A 21 6.36 -14.53 -4.29
CA THR A 21 6.84 -13.94 -3.03
C THR A 21 7.93 -12.88 -3.22
N GLY A 22 8.20 -12.42 -4.44
CA GLY A 22 8.99 -11.17 -4.65
C GLY A 22 8.18 -9.92 -4.26
N PRO A 23 8.72 -8.69 -4.42
CA PRO A 23 7.97 -7.47 -4.12
C PRO A 23 6.65 -7.37 -4.90
N ARG A 24 5.54 -7.21 -4.19
CA ARG A 24 4.17 -7.18 -4.76
C ARG A 24 3.35 -6.02 -4.25
N ILE A 25 2.24 -5.79 -4.95
CA ILE A 25 1.17 -4.89 -4.54
C ILE A 25 -0.06 -5.76 -4.32
N LEU A 26 -0.71 -5.57 -3.18
CA LEU A 26 -1.97 -6.22 -2.84
C LEU A 26 -3.11 -5.21 -2.95
N THR A 27 -4.10 -5.50 -3.78
CA THR A 27 -5.41 -4.83 -3.71
C THR A 27 -6.33 -5.71 -2.89
N ILE A 28 -6.83 -5.19 -1.77
CA ILE A 28 -7.61 -5.94 -0.79
C ILE A 28 -8.99 -5.31 -0.66
N THR A 29 -10.04 -6.13 -0.69
CA THR A 29 -11.42 -5.69 -0.51
C THR A 29 -12.13 -6.55 0.53
N HIS A 30 -13.07 -5.95 1.25
CA HIS A 30 -13.97 -6.65 2.17
C HIS A 30 -15.39 -6.07 2.09
N SER A 31 -16.37 -6.96 2.11
CA SER A 31 -17.81 -6.67 2.13
C SER A 31 -18.43 -7.36 3.35
N GLY A 32 -18.17 -6.80 4.53
CA GLY A 32 -18.73 -7.22 5.82
C GLY A 32 -19.00 -6.01 6.71
N GLY A 33 -19.54 -6.23 7.90
CA GLY A 33 -19.93 -5.17 8.83
C GLY A 33 -19.10 -5.14 10.11
N SER A 34 -18.21 -6.11 10.29
CA SER A 34 -17.48 -6.35 11.54
C SER A 34 -15.97 -6.29 11.31
N ASN A 35 -15.19 -6.80 12.27
CA ASN A 35 -13.74 -6.85 12.20
C ASN A 35 -13.25 -7.49 10.90
N PHE A 36 -12.32 -6.80 10.24
CA PHE A 36 -11.57 -7.28 9.09
C PHE A 36 -10.09 -7.07 9.33
N ALA A 37 -9.36 -8.18 9.48
CA ALA A 37 -7.92 -8.16 9.68
C ALA A 37 -7.22 -9.04 8.65
N VAL A 38 -6.12 -8.53 8.07
CA VAL A 38 -5.27 -9.27 7.14
C VAL A 38 -3.84 -9.16 7.60
N TRP A 39 -3.27 -10.31 7.95
CA TRP A 39 -1.86 -10.45 8.30
C TRP A 39 -1.10 -11.08 7.14
N SER A 40 0.09 -10.57 6.84
CA SER A 40 1.11 -11.34 6.13
C SER A 40 1.80 -12.28 7.12
N VAL A 41 2.06 -13.52 6.70
CA VAL A 41 2.72 -14.52 7.54
C VAL A 41 3.84 -15.23 6.79
N ASP A 42 4.90 -15.59 7.50
CA ASP A 42 6.07 -16.26 6.94
C ASP A 42 5.82 -17.77 6.68
N ALA A 43 6.83 -18.45 6.12
CA ALA A 43 6.74 -19.88 5.82
C ALA A 43 6.63 -20.79 7.06
N ARG A 44 6.83 -20.26 8.26
CA ARG A 44 6.67 -20.94 9.55
C ARG A 44 5.32 -20.63 10.20
N GLY A 45 4.52 -19.75 9.59
CA GLY A 45 3.24 -19.28 10.12
C GLY A 45 3.38 -18.20 11.20
N GLN A 46 4.53 -17.53 11.28
CA GLN A 46 4.73 -16.38 12.16
C GLN A 46 4.20 -15.13 11.47
N ASP A 47 3.51 -14.27 12.23
CA ASP A 47 3.01 -12.99 11.72
C ASP A 47 4.18 -12.06 11.37
N ILE A 48 4.13 -11.46 10.18
CA ILE A 48 5.11 -10.47 9.69
C ILE A 48 4.55 -9.07 9.88
N ASP A 49 3.45 -8.75 9.21
CA ASP A 49 2.81 -7.43 9.25
C ASP A 49 1.29 -7.52 9.28
N LEU A 50 0.66 -6.53 9.94
CA LEU A 50 -0.78 -6.33 9.96
C LEU A 50 -1.16 -5.34 8.86
N LEU A 51 -1.40 -5.88 7.66
CA LEU A 51 -1.69 -5.09 6.46
C LEU A 51 -3.02 -4.35 6.56
N VAL A 52 -4.03 -4.98 7.15
CA VAL A 52 -5.37 -4.38 7.32
C VAL A 52 -5.87 -4.66 8.72
N ASN A 53 -6.43 -3.64 9.39
CA ASN A 53 -7.09 -3.77 10.68
C ASN A 53 -8.25 -2.77 10.77
N GLU A 54 -9.41 -3.17 10.28
CA GLU A 54 -10.54 -2.26 10.05
C GLU A 54 -11.85 -2.87 10.54
N ILE A 55 -12.88 -2.03 10.66
CA ILE A 55 -14.25 -2.46 10.95
C ILE A 55 -15.14 -2.12 9.75
N GLY A 56 -15.83 -3.13 9.22
CA GLY A 56 -16.80 -2.97 8.15
C GLY A 56 -16.20 -3.21 6.76
N SER A 57 -16.79 -2.54 5.76
CA SER A 57 -16.35 -2.65 4.38
C SER A 57 -14.99 -1.99 4.18
N TYR A 58 -14.16 -2.60 3.35
CA TYR A 58 -12.79 -2.12 3.13
C TYR A 58 -12.42 -2.17 1.65
N THR A 59 -11.61 -1.21 1.22
CA THR A 59 -10.85 -1.27 -0.03
C THR A 59 -9.54 -0.54 0.17
N GLY A 60 -8.42 -1.21 -0.12
CA GLY A 60 -7.10 -0.63 0.05
C GLY A 60 -6.04 -1.30 -0.81
N VAL A 61 -4.88 -0.65 -0.87
CA VAL A 61 -3.72 -1.11 -1.64
C VAL A 61 -2.50 -1.09 -0.75
N HIS A 62 -1.80 -2.22 -0.64
CA HIS A 62 -0.67 -2.40 0.29
C HIS A 62 0.55 -2.95 -0.43
N PRO A 63 1.76 -2.55 -0.01
CA PRO A 63 2.98 -3.23 -0.40
C PRO A 63 3.06 -4.60 0.27
N LEU A 64 3.80 -5.53 -0.36
CA LEU A 64 4.12 -6.83 0.22
C LEU A 64 5.56 -7.20 -0.15
N ASN A 65 6.35 -7.61 0.85
CA ASN A 65 7.73 -8.04 0.71
C ASN A 65 8.64 -6.94 0.12
N PHE A 66 8.55 -5.73 0.68
CA PHE A 66 9.40 -4.61 0.25
C PHE A 66 10.69 -4.51 1.05
N LEU A 67 10.68 -4.94 2.32
CA LEU A 67 11.85 -4.91 3.19
C LEU A 67 12.43 -6.32 3.38
N GLU A 68 13.74 -6.37 3.68
CA GLU A 68 14.43 -7.61 4.00
C GLU A 68 13.83 -8.26 5.26
N GLY A 69 13.56 -9.57 5.21
CA GLY A 69 12.96 -10.30 6.33
C GLY A 69 11.43 -10.27 6.37
N GLU A 70 10.78 -9.60 5.41
CA GLU A 70 9.31 -9.57 5.28
C GLU A 70 8.80 -10.61 4.27
N GLU A 71 9.48 -11.73 4.05
CA GLU A 71 9.09 -12.69 3.01
C GLU A 71 7.81 -13.47 3.36
N ALA A 72 6.65 -12.88 3.01
CA ALA A 72 5.36 -13.51 3.22
C ALA A 72 5.17 -14.75 2.35
N ALA A 73 4.74 -15.85 2.98
CA ALA A 73 4.36 -17.09 2.33
C ALA A 73 2.84 -17.25 2.23
N ALA A 74 2.08 -16.59 3.10
CA ALA A 74 0.62 -16.62 3.10
C ALA A 74 0.02 -15.32 3.66
N LEU A 75 -1.29 -15.19 3.48
CA LEU A 75 -2.12 -14.21 4.18
C LEU A 75 -3.03 -14.95 5.17
N LYS A 76 -3.06 -14.51 6.43
CA LYS A 76 -4.03 -14.94 7.44
C LYS A 76 -5.11 -13.87 7.56
N ILE A 77 -6.35 -14.24 7.23
CA ILE A 77 -7.48 -13.33 7.10
C ILE A 77 -8.51 -13.66 8.17
N GLU A 78 -8.97 -12.65 8.90
CA GLU A 78 -10.12 -12.70 9.80
C GLU A 78 -11.19 -11.75 9.27
N ALA A 79 -12.40 -12.26 9.03
CA ALA A 79 -13.47 -11.51 8.40
C ALA A 79 -14.85 -12.08 8.79
N ASP A 80 -15.90 -11.26 8.72
CA ASP A 80 -17.30 -11.69 8.79
C ASP A 80 -17.97 -11.77 7.40
N GLY A 81 -17.38 -11.12 6.40
CA GLY A 81 -17.94 -10.98 5.06
C GLY A 81 -17.13 -11.65 3.95
N ARG A 82 -17.50 -11.32 2.71
CA ARG A 82 -16.72 -11.69 1.52
C ARG A 82 -15.51 -10.78 1.40
N TRP A 83 -14.40 -11.32 0.90
CA TRP A 83 -13.20 -10.55 0.59
C TRP A 83 -12.58 -11.02 -0.72
N SER A 84 -11.77 -10.16 -1.32
CA SER A 84 -10.89 -10.53 -2.42
C SER A 84 -9.53 -9.88 -2.22
N VAL A 85 -8.47 -10.64 -2.50
CA VAL A 85 -7.10 -10.14 -2.58
C VAL A 85 -6.59 -10.35 -3.99
N THR A 86 -6.13 -9.28 -4.63
CA THR A 86 -5.38 -9.36 -5.89
C THR A 86 -3.92 -9.03 -5.62
N SER A 87 -3.02 -9.94 -5.98
CA SER A 87 -1.58 -9.79 -5.82
C SER A 87 -0.89 -9.60 -7.17
N ALA A 88 -0.36 -8.40 -7.41
CA ALA A 88 0.30 -8.04 -8.66
C ALA A 88 1.80 -7.76 -8.43
N PRO A 89 2.68 -7.97 -9.43
CA PRO A 89 4.09 -7.60 -9.30
C PRO A 89 4.23 -6.08 -9.09
N LEU A 90 5.20 -5.63 -8.29
CA LEU A 90 5.45 -4.19 -8.07
C LEU A 90 5.59 -3.39 -9.37
N THR A 91 6.15 -3.99 -10.43
CA THR A 91 6.31 -3.35 -11.74
C THR A 91 4.99 -2.98 -12.44
N SER A 92 3.83 -3.41 -11.94
CA SER A 92 2.54 -2.98 -12.46
C SER A 92 1.97 -1.74 -11.76
N ALA A 93 2.61 -1.21 -10.72
CA ALA A 93 2.19 0.05 -10.11
C ALA A 93 2.28 1.21 -11.13
N PRO A 94 1.40 2.21 -11.00
CA PRO A 94 1.60 3.48 -11.68
C PRO A 94 2.92 4.12 -11.26
N SER A 95 3.54 4.90 -12.15
CA SER A 95 4.79 5.59 -11.89
C SER A 95 4.62 7.11 -11.91
N TRP A 96 5.33 7.80 -11.02
CA TRP A 96 5.46 9.24 -10.98
C TRP A 96 6.92 9.64 -11.15
N ASP A 97 7.19 10.46 -12.16
CA ASP A 97 8.53 10.93 -12.54
C ASP A 97 8.78 12.40 -12.19
N GLY A 98 7.84 13.05 -11.50
CA GLY A 98 7.94 14.44 -11.07
C GLY A 98 7.78 15.48 -12.16
N ALA A 99 7.55 15.09 -13.43
CA ALA A 99 7.37 16.04 -14.53
C ALA A 99 6.02 16.79 -14.46
N ALA A 100 5.00 16.13 -13.90
CA ALA A 100 3.68 16.70 -13.63
C ALA A 100 3.17 16.20 -12.26
N PRO A 101 2.17 16.87 -11.66
CA PRO A 101 1.48 16.34 -10.49
C PRO A 101 0.89 14.96 -10.78
N TYR A 102 1.00 14.04 -9.83
CA TYR A 102 0.28 12.78 -9.83
C TYR A 102 -0.90 12.86 -8.88
N SER A 103 -2.06 12.33 -9.28
CA SER A 103 -3.28 12.34 -8.47
C SER A 103 -4.07 11.07 -8.68
N THR A 104 -4.65 10.54 -7.60
CA THR A 104 -5.58 9.40 -7.63
C THR A 104 -6.56 9.51 -6.46
N ASP A 105 -7.56 8.64 -6.45
CA ASP A 105 -8.50 8.48 -5.36
C ASP A 105 -8.18 7.22 -4.55
N GLY A 106 -8.29 7.33 -3.22
CA GLY A 106 -8.08 6.23 -2.29
C GLY A 106 -6.63 5.78 -2.15
N SER A 107 -6.45 4.64 -1.48
CA SER A 107 -5.12 4.08 -1.19
C SER A 107 -4.44 3.57 -2.46
N ALA A 108 -3.11 3.76 -2.57
CA ALA A 108 -2.34 3.36 -3.74
C ALA A 108 -0.85 3.12 -3.41
N VAL A 109 -0.20 2.33 -4.27
CA VAL A 109 1.25 2.17 -4.30
C VAL A 109 1.77 2.73 -5.63
N VAL A 110 2.74 3.64 -5.59
CA VAL A 110 3.22 4.41 -6.75
C VAL A 110 4.74 4.28 -6.86
N LEU A 111 5.24 3.90 -8.04
CA LEU A 111 6.67 3.91 -8.32
C LEU A 111 7.18 5.35 -8.45
N VAL A 112 8.33 5.66 -7.85
CA VAL A 112 9.01 6.95 -7.97
C VAL A 112 10.23 6.78 -8.84
N THR A 113 10.29 7.50 -9.97
CA THR A 113 11.37 7.33 -10.96
C THR A 113 12.05 8.66 -11.28
N GLY A 114 13.36 8.75 -11.07
CA GLY A 114 14.13 9.94 -11.45
C GLY A 114 13.86 11.21 -10.62
N VAL A 115 12.99 11.16 -9.61
CA VAL A 115 12.65 12.31 -8.76
C VAL A 115 13.57 12.44 -7.55
N ALA A 116 13.77 11.35 -6.81
CA ALA A 116 14.41 11.34 -5.50
C ALA A 116 15.95 11.24 -5.56
N GLN A 117 16.62 12.08 -6.34
CA GLN A 117 18.09 12.03 -6.55
C GLN A 117 18.89 12.96 -5.63
N GLY A 118 18.24 13.71 -4.75
CA GLY A 118 18.86 14.70 -3.87
C GLY A 118 17.82 15.41 -3.01
N LEU A 119 18.14 16.62 -2.52
CA LEU A 119 17.19 17.44 -1.76
C LEU A 119 15.98 17.76 -2.64
N THR A 120 14.86 17.10 -2.36
CA THR A 120 13.64 17.17 -3.15
C THR A 120 12.48 17.52 -2.24
N SER A 121 11.87 18.68 -2.44
CA SER A 121 10.62 19.08 -1.77
C SER A 121 9.42 18.67 -2.63
N VAL A 122 8.38 18.18 -1.96
CA VAL A 122 7.12 17.80 -2.59
C VAL A 122 5.95 18.40 -1.84
N THR A 123 4.95 18.87 -2.57
CA THR A 123 3.64 19.24 -2.04
C THR A 123 2.72 18.02 -2.12
N LEU A 124 2.05 17.72 -1.02
CA LEU A 124 1.05 16.66 -0.90
C LEU A 124 -0.30 17.28 -0.51
N THR A 125 -1.38 16.79 -1.11
CA THR A 125 -2.75 17.19 -0.78
C THR A 125 -3.63 15.97 -0.60
N HIS A 126 -4.66 16.07 0.25
CA HIS A 126 -5.68 15.05 0.44
C HIS A 126 -7.03 15.71 0.73
N GLN A 127 -8.10 15.20 0.15
CA GLN A 127 -9.48 15.63 0.38
C GLN A 127 -10.32 14.43 0.87
N GLY A 128 -10.00 13.92 2.05
CA GLY A 128 -10.78 12.88 2.73
C GLY A 128 -11.07 13.27 4.18
N GLU A 129 -11.69 12.36 4.93
CA GLU A 129 -12.08 12.58 6.34
C GLU A 129 -11.30 11.68 7.30
N SER A 130 -10.64 10.65 6.79
CA SER A 130 -9.98 9.60 7.57
C SER A 130 -8.45 9.71 7.46
N ASN A 131 -7.73 8.65 7.84
CA ASN A 131 -6.27 8.65 7.85
C ASN A 131 -5.68 8.92 6.46
N PHE A 132 -4.81 9.92 6.37
CA PHE A 132 -3.93 10.20 5.25
C PHE A 132 -2.50 9.96 5.68
N ALA A 133 -1.96 8.82 5.25
CA ALA A 133 -0.61 8.43 5.57
C ALA A 133 0.19 8.11 4.31
N VAL A 134 1.39 8.66 4.24
CA VAL A 134 2.30 8.53 3.09
C VAL A 134 3.63 7.99 3.59
N TRP A 135 4.01 6.81 3.12
CA TRP A 135 5.33 6.23 3.37
C TRP A 135 6.17 6.24 2.11
N ALA A 136 7.44 6.60 2.25
CA ALA A 136 8.46 6.43 1.24
C ALA A 136 9.27 5.16 1.51
N TYR A 137 9.49 4.36 0.47
CA TYR A 137 10.35 3.19 0.48
C TYR A 137 11.57 3.43 -0.41
N GLY A 138 12.75 3.23 0.15
CA GLY A 138 14.06 3.22 -0.50
C GLY A 138 14.93 2.16 0.18
N ASP A 139 16.12 2.57 0.65
CA ASP A 139 16.94 1.74 1.55
C ASP A 139 16.27 1.56 2.94
N SER A 140 15.38 2.48 3.30
CA SER A 140 14.56 2.48 4.52
C SER A 140 13.09 2.74 4.18
N ARG A 141 12.22 2.57 5.19
CA ARG A 141 10.83 3.02 5.17
C ARG A 141 10.70 4.27 6.04
N ASP A 142 10.21 5.35 5.46
CA ASP A 142 10.06 6.66 6.12
C ASP A 142 8.62 7.17 6.03
N LEU A 143 8.04 7.53 7.18
CA LEU A 143 6.69 8.10 7.26
C LEU A 143 6.78 9.61 6.97
N LEU A 144 6.23 10.04 5.82
CA LEU A 144 6.30 11.42 5.35
C LEU A 144 5.14 12.28 5.84
N VAL A 145 3.94 11.70 5.89
CA VAL A 145 2.70 12.34 6.34
C VAL A 145 1.91 11.33 7.14
N ASN A 146 1.27 11.77 8.23
CA ASN A 146 0.35 10.98 9.04
C ASN A 146 -0.68 11.90 9.69
N GLU A 147 -1.77 12.15 8.98
CA GLU A 147 -2.77 13.14 9.33
C GLU A 147 -4.17 12.54 9.26
N ILE A 148 -5.12 13.13 9.98
CA ILE A 148 -6.53 12.74 9.89
C ILE A 148 -7.28 13.82 9.11
N GLY A 149 -7.98 13.40 8.05
CA GLY A 149 -8.81 14.24 7.21
C GLY A 149 -8.05 14.95 6.09
N SER A 150 -8.58 16.11 5.70
CA SER A 150 -8.01 16.91 4.61
C SER A 150 -6.61 17.40 4.95
N TYR A 151 -5.70 17.36 3.97
CA TYR A 151 -4.32 17.76 4.15
C TYR A 151 -3.83 18.62 2.99
N THR A 152 -2.97 19.59 3.28
CA THR A 152 -2.15 20.30 2.29
C THR A 152 -0.87 20.73 2.97
N GLY A 153 0.27 20.24 2.48
CA GLY A 153 1.55 20.56 3.08
C GLY A 153 2.72 20.18 2.19
N GLU A 154 3.90 20.67 2.56
CA GLU A 154 5.17 20.33 1.93
C GLU A 154 6.00 19.46 2.86
N THR A 155 6.73 18.52 2.27
CA THR A 155 7.71 17.70 2.98
C THR A 155 8.88 17.36 2.07
N LEU A 156 9.93 16.79 2.65
CA LEU A 156 11.07 16.30 1.88
C LEU A 156 10.81 14.86 1.44
N LEU A 157 11.05 14.58 0.16
CA LEU A 157 11.13 13.23 -0.36
C LEU A 157 12.56 12.70 -0.14
N PRO A 158 12.76 11.64 0.67
CA PRO A 158 14.08 11.10 0.95
C PRO A 158 14.82 10.69 -0.33
N PRO A 159 16.11 11.02 -0.48
CA PRO A 159 16.92 10.53 -1.59
C PRO A 159 16.89 9.00 -1.66
N GLY A 160 16.77 8.43 -2.85
CA GLY A 160 16.66 6.98 -3.05
C GLY A 160 15.26 6.41 -2.90
N THR A 161 14.23 7.24 -2.65
CA THR A 161 12.83 6.77 -2.69
C THR A 161 12.51 6.18 -4.07
N VAL A 162 12.04 4.93 -4.08
CA VAL A 162 11.63 4.18 -5.28
C VAL A 162 10.14 3.86 -5.28
N VAL A 163 9.48 3.86 -4.12
CA VAL A 163 8.03 3.63 -4.02
C VAL A 163 7.42 4.54 -2.96
N LEU A 164 6.20 5.00 -3.23
CA LEU A 164 5.31 5.59 -2.24
C LEU A 164 4.16 4.62 -1.95
N GLU A 165 3.89 4.36 -0.68
CA GLU A 165 2.63 3.80 -0.21
C GLU A 165 1.78 4.94 0.33
N VAL A 166 0.56 5.08 -0.17
CA VAL A 166 -0.39 6.08 0.28
C VAL A 166 -1.65 5.37 0.79
N GLN A 167 -1.98 5.61 2.04
CA GLN A 167 -3.28 5.26 2.62
C GLN A 167 -4.13 6.52 2.66
N ALA A 168 -5.31 6.45 2.04
CA ALA A 168 -6.23 7.56 1.88
C ALA A 168 -7.66 7.04 1.68
N ASP A 169 -8.66 7.82 2.12
CA ASP A 169 -10.09 7.58 1.91
C ASP A 169 -10.73 8.52 0.88
N GLY A 170 -9.97 9.47 0.33
CA GLY A 170 -10.42 10.38 -0.71
C GLY A 170 -9.32 10.72 -1.74
N PRO A 171 -9.59 11.68 -2.63
CA PRO A 171 -8.63 12.08 -3.65
C PRO A 171 -7.43 12.79 -3.02
N TRP A 172 -6.24 12.46 -3.52
CA TRP A 172 -4.98 13.06 -3.11
C TRP A 172 -4.09 13.35 -4.32
N SER A 173 -3.10 14.22 -4.13
CA SER A 173 -2.07 14.48 -5.14
C SER A 173 -0.69 14.70 -4.53
N ILE A 174 0.33 14.41 -5.34
CA ILE A 174 1.73 14.75 -5.08
C ILE A 174 2.28 15.54 -6.26
N ALA A 175 3.01 16.62 -5.96
CA ALA A 175 3.73 17.41 -6.94
C ALA A 175 5.11 17.76 -6.39
N LYS A 176 6.08 17.97 -7.27
CA LYS A 176 7.35 18.57 -6.88
C LYS A 176 7.10 20.06 -6.59
N SER A 177 7.65 20.57 -5.48
CA SER A 177 7.59 22.00 -5.12
C SER A 177 8.40 22.87 -6.09
#